data_AF-A0A2E8WND5-F1
#
_entry.id   AF-A0A2E8WND5-F1
#
_cell.length_a   1.000
_cell.length_b   1.000
_cell.length_c   1.000
_cell.angle_alpha   90.00
_cell.angle_beta   90.00
_cell.angle_gamma   90.00
#
_symmetry.space_group_name_H-M   'P 1'
#
loop_
_entity.id
_entity.type
_entity.pdbx_description
1 polymer ?
#
loop_
_entity_poly.entity_id
_entity_poly.type
_entity_poly.pdbx_seq_one_letter_code
_entity_poly.pdbx_strand_id
1 'polypeptide(L)'
;IFMSIYERLYEFAVTKAIGTRPWWIGRLIVLESLLMALASVAIGVLIAYFVGDYFEREGLGLGQMEVGGVVIPERIRPVMLINQFLEASWFLIGLTLLTALYPALYAAKITPAEAIKRSL
;
A
#
# COMPACT_ATOMS: atom_id res chain seq x y z
N ILE A 1 8.96 -2.14 -16.97
CA ILE A 1 9.24 -1.64 -15.60
C ILE A 1 10.28 -0.51 -15.59
N PHE A 2 11.42 -0.60 -16.30
CA PHE A 2 12.35 0.54 -16.40
C PHE A 2 11.80 1.75 -17.18
N MET A 3 11.02 1.52 -18.24
CA MET A 3 10.43 2.59 -19.08
C MET A 3 9.57 3.58 -18.25
N SER A 4 8.69 3.05 -17.38
CA SER A 4 7.77 3.85 -16.55
C SER A 4 8.46 4.74 -15.51
N ILE A 5 9.62 4.32 -14.99
CA ILE A 5 10.36 5.10 -13.99
C ILE A 5 11.07 6.28 -14.66
N TYR A 6 11.70 6.05 -15.81
CA TYR A 6 12.41 7.11 -16.55
C TYR A 6 11.46 8.13 -17.16
N GLU A 7 10.30 7.69 -17.69
CA GLU A 7 9.27 8.61 -18.21
C GLU A 7 8.71 9.52 -17.11
N ARG A 8 8.36 8.96 -15.93
CA ARG A 8 7.92 9.78 -14.80
C ARG A 8 9.00 10.75 -14.30
N LEU A 9 10.27 10.32 -14.26
CA LEU A 9 11.38 11.19 -13.90
C LEU A 9 11.54 12.36 -14.90
N TYR A 10 11.36 12.09 -16.19
CA TYR A 10 11.37 13.11 -17.23
C TYR A 10 10.19 14.09 -17.07
N GLU A 11 8.97 13.60 -16.85
CA GLU A 11 7.79 14.45 -16.60
C GLU A 11 7.99 15.38 -15.41
N PHE A 12 8.52 14.87 -14.30
CA PHE A 12 8.83 15.69 -13.12
C PHE A 12 9.96 16.68 -13.38
N ALA A 13 10.97 16.30 -14.17
CA ALA A 13 12.05 17.19 -14.56
C ALA A 13 11.57 18.34 -15.46
N VAL A 14 10.72 18.05 -16.44
CA VAL A 14 10.08 19.06 -17.32
C VAL A 14 9.20 20.00 -16.49
N THR A 15 8.38 19.44 -15.59
CA THR A 15 7.52 20.24 -14.70
C THR A 15 8.35 21.17 -13.80
N LYS A 16 9.51 20.71 -13.32
CA LYS A 16 10.46 21.52 -12.56
C LYS A 16 11.17 22.58 -13.42
N ALA A 17 11.45 22.30 -14.69
CA ALA A 17 12.07 23.24 -15.63
C ALA A 17 11.18 24.45 -15.96
N ILE A 18 9.85 24.28 -15.92
CA ILE A 18 8.86 25.35 -16.13
C ILE A 18 8.72 26.26 -14.89
N GLY A 19 9.46 25.98 -13.81
CA GLY A 19 9.51 26.82 -12.60
C GLY A 19 8.68 26.30 -11.42
N THR A 20 8.17 25.07 -11.50
CA THR A 20 7.44 24.45 -10.39
C THR A 20 8.37 24.21 -9.21
N ARG A 21 7.96 24.65 -8.01
CA ARG A 21 8.76 24.42 -6.79
C ARG A 21 8.82 22.91 -6.51
N PRO A 22 10.00 22.37 -6.16
CA PRO A 22 10.19 20.92 -5.93
C PRO A 22 9.30 20.36 -4.82
N TRP A 23 8.86 21.19 -3.88
CA TRP A 23 7.89 20.81 -2.84
C TRP A 23 6.51 20.40 -3.40
N TRP A 24 6.06 21.00 -4.51
CA TRP A 24 4.80 20.63 -5.14
C TRP A 24 4.85 19.24 -5.78
N ILE A 25 5.99 18.88 -6.38
CA ILE A 25 6.21 17.55 -6.96
C ILE A 25 6.19 16.49 -5.85
N GLY A 26 6.88 16.74 -4.74
CA GLY A 26 6.84 15.84 -3.58
C GLY A 26 5.42 15.65 -3.03
N ARG A 27 4.64 16.73 -2.90
CA ARG A 27 3.23 16.66 -2.47
C ARG A 27 2.37 15.85 -3.44
N LEU A 28 2.57 16.01 -4.75
CA LEU A 28 1.84 15.27 -5.77
C LEU A 28 2.07 13.76 -5.64
N ILE A 29 3.33 13.33 -5.48
CA ILE A 29 3.70 11.92 -5.35
C ILE A 29 3.10 11.32 -4.07
N VAL A 30 3.14 12.07 -2.96
CA VAL A 30 2.53 11.64 -1.69
C VAL A 30 1.01 11.51 -1.83
N LEU A 31 0.35 12.47 -2.48
CA LEU A 31 -1.09 12.42 -2.73
C LEU A 31 -1.49 11.24 -3.63
N GLU A 32 -0.73 10.99 -4.69
CA GLU A 32 -0.97 9.83 -5.57
C GLU A 32 -0.86 8.52 -4.79
N SER A 33 0.19 8.41 -3.97
CA SER A 33 0.43 7.23 -3.12
C SER A 33 -0.65 7.06 -2.05
N LEU A 34 -1.16 8.17 -1.50
CA LEU A 34 -2.28 8.15 -0.56
C LEU A 34 -3.56 7.64 -1.23
N LEU A 35 -3.87 8.10 -2.45
CA LEU A 35 -5.03 7.63 -3.20
C LEU A 35 -4.92 6.13 -3.51
N MET A 36 -3.73 5.66 -3.91
CA MET A 36 -3.44 4.24 -4.09
C MET A 36 -3.64 3.42 -2.80
N ALA A 37 -3.17 3.95 -1.66
CA ALA A 37 -3.32 3.30 -0.36
C ALA A 37 -4.79 3.19 0.06
N LEU A 38 -5.57 4.27 -0.10
CA LEU A 38 -6.99 4.30 0.21
C LEU A 38 -7.78 3.33 -0.68
N ALA A 39 -7.50 3.30 -1.98
CA ALA A 39 -8.13 2.34 -2.89
C ALA A 39 -7.80 0.88 -2.51
N SER A 40 -6.54 0.62 -2.16
CA SER A 40 -6.08 -0.71 -1.73
C SER A 40 -6.75 -1.16 -0.44
N VAL A 41 -6.87 -0.27 0.56
CA VAL A 41 -7.57 -0.55 1.82
C VAL A 41 -9.05 -0.82 1.58
N ALA A 42 -9.72 0.01 0.78
CA ALA A 42 -11.15 -0.18 0.47
C ALA A 42 -11.42 -1.55 -0.16
N ILE A 43 -10.59 -1.95 -1.13
CA ILE A 43 -10.71 -3.26 -1.79
C ILE A 43 -10.32 -4.38 -0.83
N GLY A 44 -9.24 -4.21 -0.06
CA GLY A 44 -8.74 -5.21 0.89
C GLY A 44 -9.72 -5.52 2.00
N VAL A 45 -10.37 -4.51 2.58
CA VAL A 45 -11.42 -4.68 3.60
C VAL A 45 -12.64 -5.40 3.02
N LEU A 46 -13.05 -5.05 1.79
CA LEU A 46 -14.16 -5.71 1.12
C LEU A 46 -13.89 -7.21 0.94
N ILE A 47 -12.71 -7.55 0.40
CA ILE A 47 -12.30 -8.95 0.21
C ILE A 47 -12.20 -9.66 1.55
N ALA A 48 -11.55 -9.05 2.55
CA ALA A 48 -11.38 -9.66 3.87
C ALA A 48 -12.72 -9.89 4.58
N TYR A 49 -13.71 -9.03 4.38
CA TYR A 49 -15.07 -9.24 4.89
C TYR A 49 -15.76 -10.44 4.22
N PHE A 50 -15.74 -10.53 2.89
CA PHE A 50 -16.36 -11.65 2.16
C PHE A 50 -15.68 -12.99 2.50
N VAL A 51 -14.35 -12.99 2.54
CA VAL A 51 -13.56 -14.17 2.92
C VAL A 51 -13.86 -14.55 4.37
N GLY A 52 -13.93 -13.57 5.27
CA GLY A 52 -14.29 -13.79 6.66
C GLY A 52 -15.67 -14.42 6.84
N ASP A 53 -16.71 -13.89 6.17
CA ASP A 53 -18.09 -14.44 6.26
C ASP A 53 -18.14 -15.89 5.75
N TYR A 54 -17.42 -16.18 4.66
CA TYR A 54 -17.29 -17.53 4.14
C TYR A 54 -16.64 -18.48 5.16
N PHE A 55 -15.51 -18.09 5.76
CA PHE A 55 -14.82 -18.89 6.78
C PHE A 55 -15.57 -18.99 8.11
N GLU A 56 -16.40 -18.01 8.46
CA GLU A 56 -17.26 -18.09 9.65
C GLU A 56 -18.37 -19.13 9.47
N ARG A 57 -18.96 -19.21 8.27
CA ARG A 57 -20.02 -20.17 7.93
C ARG A 57 -19.52 -21.60 7.77
N GLU A 58 -18.43 -21.79 7.04
CA GLU A 58 -17.87 -23.12 6.83
C GLU A 58 -17.05 -23.59 8.05
N GLY A 59 -16.49 -22.65 8.83
CA GLY A 59 -15.56 -22.93 9.92
C GLY A 59 -14.24 -23.48 9.39
N LEU A 60 -13.11 -23.04 9.96
CA LEU A 60 -11.82 -23.65 9.63
C LEU A 60 -11.79 -25.06 10.23
N GLY A 61 -12.07 -26.07 9.40
CA GLY A 61 -12.00 -27.47 9.77
C GLY A 61 -10.56 -27.86 10.03
N LEU A 62 -10.12 -27.77 11.29
CA LEU A 62 -8.77 -28.12 11.69
C LEU A 62 -8.60 -29.62 11.94
N GLY A 63 -9.67 -30.41 11.75
CA GLY A 63 -9.71 -31.78 12.21
C GLY A 63 -9.62 -31.84 13.74
N GLN A 64 -9.99 -32.97 14.33
CA GLN A 64 -9.77 -33.16 15.76
C GLN A 64 -8.26 -33.30 16.00
N MET A 65 -7.60 -32.26 16.48
CA MET A 65 -6.23 -32.33 16.99
C MET A 65 -6.24 -32.18 18.50
N GLU A 66 -5.97 -33.29 19.19
CA GLU A 66 -5.66 -33.29 20.62
C GLU A 66 -4.18 -32.95 20.80
N VAL A 67 -3.91 -31.78 21.39
CA VAL A 67 -2.56 -31.40 21.81
C VAL A 67 -2.56 -31.23 23.32
N GLY A 68 -1.89 -32.15 24.03
CA GLY A 68 -1.66 -32.03 25.47
C GLY A 68 -2.90 -32.20 26.38
N GLY A 69 -3.91 -32.97 25.95
CA GLY A 69 -5.11 -33.25 26.77
C GLY A 69 -6.18 -32.15 26.77
N VAL A 70 -6.02 -31.11 25.94
CA VAL A 70 -7.05 -30.10 25.69
C VAL A 70 -7.75 -30.44 24.37
N VAL A 71 -9.07 -30.61 24.43
CA VAL A 71 -9.91 -30.83 23.25
C VAL A 71 -10.01 -29.51 22.49
N ILE A 72 -9.25 -29.39 21.39
CA ILE A 72 -9.40 -28.27 20.46
C ILE A 72 -10.69 -28.50 19.67
N PRO A 73 -11.65 -27.56 19.67
CA PRO A 73 -12.89 -27.72 18.91
C PRO A 73 -12.60 -27.88 17.41
N GLU A 74 -13.34 -28.80 16.77
CA GLU A 74 -13.15 -29.26 15.38
C GLU A 74 -13.25 -28.14 14.32
N ARG A 75 -13.86 -26.99 14.68
CA ARG A 75 -13.87 -25.78 13.86
C ARG A 75 -13.44 -24.58 14.67
N ILE A 76 -12.34 -23.95 14.26
CA ILE A 76 -12.01 -22.60 14.74
C ILE A 76 -12.81 -21.61 13.90
N ARG A 77 -13.66 -20.83 14.57
CA ARG A 77 -14.37 -19.72 13.94
C ARG A 77 -13.52 -18.46 14.09
N PRO A 78 -13.06 -17.84 12.99
CA PRO A 78 -12.36 -16.58 13.09
C PRO A 78 -13.31 -15.52 13.66
N VAL A 79 -12.92 -14.92 14.79
CA VAL A 79 -13.66 -13.80 15.36
C VAL A 79 -13.25 -12.55 14.60
N MET A 80 -14.13 -12.03 13.75
CA MET A 80 -13.90 -10.76 13.06
C MET A 80 -14.06 -9.60 14.03
N LEU A 81 -12.94 -9.12 14.57
CA LEU A 81 -12.92 -7.93 15.39
C LEU A 81 -12.63 -6.70 14.52
N ILE A 82 -13.50 -5.69 14.61
CA ILE A 82 -13.35 -4.41 13.88
C ILE A 82 -12.01 -3.72 14.16
N ASN A 83 -11.43 -3.89 15.35
CA ASN A 83 -10.13 -3.33 15.69
C ASN A 83 -9.00 -3.88 14.79
N GLN A 84 -9.02 -5.16 14.43
CA GLN A 84 -8.01 -5.79 13.57
C GLN A 84 -8.04 -5.19 12.16
N PHE A 85 -9.24 -4.91 11.63
CA PHE A 85 -9.39 -4.26 10.33
C PHE A 85 -8.87 -2.81 10.37
N LEU A 86 -9.16 -2.06 11.43
CA LEU A 86 -8.67 -0.69 11.60
C LEU A 86 -7.14 -0.65 11.74
N GLU A 87 -6.57 -1.50 12.59
CA GLU A 87 -5.12 -1.58 12.81
C GLU A 87 -4.39 -1.97 11.53
N ALA A 88 -4.88 -2.99 10.82
CA ALA A 88 -4.28 -3.42 9.54
C ALA A 88 -4.36 -2.32 8.47
N SER A 89 -5.50 -1.62 8.39
CA SER A 89 -5.70 -0.52 7.44
C SER A 89 -4.75 0.64 7.72
N TRP A 90 -4.63 1.05 8.99
CA TRP A 90 -3.70 2.11 9.38
C TRP A 90 -2.25 1.75 9.12
N PHE A 91 -1.88 0.50 9.41
CA PHE A 91 -0.53 0.01 9.16
C PHE A 91 -0.19 0.02 7.66
N LEU A 92 -1.13 -0.41 6.81
CA LEU A 92 -0.98 -0.39 5.35
C LEU A 92 -0.80 1.03 4.81
N ILE A 93 -1.67 1.97 5.20
CA ILE A 93 -1.57 3.37 4.76
C ILE A 93 -0.24 3.97 5.21
N GLY A 94 0.15 3.73 6.47
CA GLY A 94 1.43 4.20 7.01
C GLY A 94 2.62 3.67 6.24
N LEU A 95 2.63 2.36 5.93
CA LEU A 95 3.69 1.72 5.17
C LEU A 95 3.77 2.28 3.74
N THR A 96 2.64 2.44 3.05
CA THR A 96 2.62 3.00 1.69
C THR A 96 3.10 4.45 1.65
N LEU A 97 2.75 5.26 2.65
CA LEU A 97 3.26 6.63 2.75
C LEU A 97 4.77 6.66 3.04
N LEU A 98 5.26 5.76 3.90
CA LEU A 98 6.69 5.62 4.17
C LEU A 98 7.49 5.23 2.93
N THR A 99 6.99 4.31 2.12
CA THR A 99 7.68 3.92 0.88
C THR A 99 7.61 5.02 -0.18
N ALA A 100 6.53 5.80 -0.23
CA ALA A 100 6.36 6.93 -1.13
C ALA A 100 7.22 8.16 -0.77
N LEU A 101 7.63 8.29 0.49
CA LEU A 101 8.53 9.37 0.92
C LEU A 101 9.90 9.30 0.25
N TYR A 102 10.45 8.10 0.01
CA TYR A 102 11.73 7.93 -0.68
C TYR A 102 11.73 8.54 -2.10
N PRO A 103 10.85 8.14 -3.04
CA PRO A 103 10.80 8.72 -4.38
C PRO A 103 10.37 10.19 -4.36
N ALA A 104 9.51 10.63 -3.43
CA ALA A 104 9.11 12.03 -3.30
C ALA A 104 10.31 12.95 -2.98
N LEU A 105 11.15 12.54 -2.03
CA LEU A 105 12.37 13.27 -1.67
C LEU A 105 13.41 13.22 -2.80
N TYR A 106 13.53 12.07 -3.47
CA TYR A 106 14.43 11.90 -4.60
C TYR A 106 14.04 12.82 -5.79
N ALA A 107 12.76 12.81 -6.18
CA ALA A 107 12.23 13.65 -7.25
C ALA A 107 12.35 15.16 -6.95
N ALA A 108 12.15 15.56 -5.69
CA ALA A 108 12.31 16.95 -5.28
C ALA A 108 13.76 17.46 -5.47
N LYS A 109 14.76 16.60 -5.27
CA LYS A 109 16.19 16.96 -5.34
C LYS A 109 16.78 16.92 -6.75
N ILE A 110 16.16 16.21 -7.70
CA ILE A 110 16.69 16.10 -9.07
C ILE A 110 16.76 17.44 -9.81
N THR A 111 17.90 17.74 -10.41
CA THR A 111 18.13 18.88 -11.29
C THR A 111 17.61 18.59 -12.71
N PRO A 112 16.82 19.49 -13.33
CA PRO A 112 16.22 19.26 -14.65
C PRO A 112 17.26 18.94 -15.75
N ALA A 113 18.41 19.63 -15.71
CA ALA A 113 19.48 19.46 -16.68
C ALA A 113 20.06 18.03 -16.67
N GLU A 114 20.06 17.37 -15.52
CA GLU A 114 20.67 16.06 -15.33
C GLU A 114 19.69 14.92 -15.67
N ALA A 115 18.39 15.15 -15.47
CA ALA A 115 17.34 14.23 -15.87
C ALA A 115 17.16 14.16 -17.39
N ILE A 116 17.20 15.31 -18.09
CA ILE A 116 17.02 15.37 -19.55
C ILE A 116 18.24 14.78 -20.29
N LYS A 117 19.45 14.95 -19.75
CA LYS A 117 20.67 14.41 -20.35
C LYS A 117 20.78 12.88 -20.25
N ARG A 118 20.04 12.24 -19.35
CA ARG A 118 20.00 10.78 -19.15
C ARG A 118 18.94 10.06 -20.01
N SER A 119 18.03 10.79 -20.65
CA SER A 119 16.97 10.22 -21.50
C SER A 119 17.31 10.21 -22.99
N LEU A 120 18.47 10.74 -23.39
CA LEU A 120 19.07 10.67 -24.73
C LEU A 120 20.15 9.59 -24.76
#